data_AF-A0A1A8WLR7-F1
#
_entry.id   AF-A0A1A8WLR7-F1
#
_cell.length_a   1.000
_cell.length_b   1.000
_cell.length_c   1.000
_cell.angle_alpha   90.00
_cell.angle_beta   90.00
_cell.angle_gamma   90.00
#
_symmetry.space_group_name_H-M   'P 1'
#
loop_
_entity.id
_entity.type
_entity.pdbx_description
1 polymer ?
#
loop_
_entity_poly.entity_id
_entity_poly.type
_entity_poly.pdbx_seq_one_letter_code
_entity_poly.pdbx_strand_id
1 'polypeptide(L)'
;MKYTVVRIKAELENVKNLFCDDDFLWTFNIRDSSSSLTRENIQFRKTDELSIPNSRGTANFLVKWTEYPKYSTINFVETKNACSYGEDVSNEWHDFASFECRG
;
A
#
# COMPACT_ATOMS: atom_id res chain seq x y z
N MET A 1 2.98 -0.29 -16.13
CA MET A 1 2.49 -1.02 -14.93
C MET A 1 1.41 -0.15 -14.30
N LYS A 2 0.28 -0.72 -13.85
CA LYS A 2 -0.78 0.05 -13.17
C LYS A 2 -0.60 -0.09 -11.66
N TYR A 3 -0.82 0.99 -10.91
CA TYR A 3 -0.79 0.97 -9.46
C TYR A 3 -2.11 0.45 -8.88
N THR A 4 -2.03 -0.22 -7.75
CA THR A 4 -3.19 -0.54 -6.91
C THR A 4 -3.48 0.67 -6.04
N VAL A 5 -4.70 1.20 -6.11
CA VAL A 5 -5.08 2.42 -5.40
C VAL A 5 -6.07 2.10 -4.29
N VAL A 6 -5.76 2.56 -3.07
CA VAL A 6 -6.71 2.60 -1.97
C VAL A 6 -7.50 3.90 -2.11
N ARG A 7 -8.83 3.78 -2.22
CA ARG A 7 -9.75 4.92 -2.27
C ARG A 7 -10.57 4.95 -0.99
N ILE A 8 -10.80 6.14 -0.45
CA ILE A 8 -11.64 6.34 0.73
C ILE A 8 -12.76 7.33 0.42
N LYS A 9 -13.82 7.24 1.21
CA LYS A 9 -14.94 8.19 1.24
C LYS A 9 -15.44 8.26 2.67
N ALA A 10 -15.58 9.47 3.21
CA ALA A 10 -16.10 9.70 4.54
C ALA A 10 -16.83 11.04 4.61
N GLU A 11 -17.81 11.13 5.51
CA GLU A 11 -18.43 12.41 5.87
C GLU A 11 -17.59 13.08 6.96
N LEU A 12 -17.19 14.33 6.75
CA LEU A 12 -16.36 15.10 7.66
C LEU A 12 -17.19 16.16 8.38
N GLU A 13 -17.19 16.13 9.71
CA GLU A 13 -17.80 17.16 10.56
C GLU A 13 -16.70 17.83 11.40
N ASN A 14 -16.46 19.12 11.17
CA ASN A 14 -15.40 19.90 11.84
C ASN A 14 -13.98 19.29 11.71
N VAL A 15 -13.72 18.51 10.65
CA VAL A 15 -12.41 17.96 10.33
C VAL A 15 -11.84 18.66 9.11
N LYS A 16 -10.75 19.41 9.30
CA LYS A 16 -10.07 20.11 8.21
C LYS A 16 -9.37 19.16 7.24
N ASN A 17 -8.67 18.16 7.78
CA ASN A 17 -7.91 17.18 6.99
C ASN A 17 -7.68 15.90 7.80
N LEU A 18 -7.96 14.75 7.18
CA LEU A 18 -7.54 13.43 7.64
C LEU A 18 -6.27 13.05 6.89
N PHE A 19 -5.20 12.68 7.61
CA PHE A 19 -3.92 12.32 6.98
C PHE A 19 -3.18 11.21 7.71
N CYS A 20 -2.22 10.58 7.02
CA CYS A 20 -1.23 9.66 7.58
C CYS A 20 0.21 10.17 7.46
N ASP A 21 1.04 9.83 8.44
CA ASP A 21 2.48 10.11 8.44
C ASP A 21 3.30 8.84 8.12
N ASP A 22 4.61 8.92 8.32
CA ASP A 22 5.57 7.85 8.03
C ASP A 22 5.41 6.63 8.97
N ASP A 23 4.80 6.82 10.14
CA ASP A 23 4.58 5.78 11.14
C ASP A 23 3.28 5.00 10.91
N PHE A 24 2.45 5.44 9.94
CA PHE A 24 1.19 4.80 9.62
C PHE A 24 1.39 3.34 9.17
N LEU A 25 0.71 2.43 9.87
CA LEU A 25 0.80 1.00 9.64
C LEU A 25 -0.23 0.54 8.60
N TRP A 26 0.24 0.31 7.38
CA TRP A 26 -0.59 -0.28 6.34
C TRP A 26 -0.87 -1.74 6.65
N THR A 27 -2.16 -2.10 6.64
CA THR A 27 -2.61 -3.47 6.93
C THR A 27 -3.47 -3.99 5.79
N PHE A 28 -3.10 -5.13 5.22
CA PHE A 28 -3.83 -5.72 4.09
C PHE A 28 -3.98 -7.23 4.22
N ASN A 29 -5.05 -7.74 3.60
CA ASN A 29 -5.12 -9.14 3.19
C ASN A 29 -4.71 -9.21 1.71
N ILE A 30 -3.76 -10.07 1.40
CA ILE A 30 -3.19 -10.20 0.06
C ILE A 30 -3.36 -11.61 -0.49
N ARG A 31 -3.32 -11.72 -1.82
CA ARG A 31 -3.37 -12.97 -2.56
C ARG A 31 -2.28 -12.98 -3.61
N ASP A 32 -1.63 -14.12 -3.79
CA ASP A 32 -0.68 -14.33 -4.88
C ASP A 32 -1.37 -14.11 -6.24
N SER A 33 -0.81 -13.27 -7.10
CA SER A 33 -1.38 -13.04 -8.45
C SER A 33 -1.40 -14.29 -9.33
N SER A 34 -0.60 -15.30 -9.00
CA SER A 34 -0.42 -16.52 -9.78
C SER A 34 -1.02 -17.79 -9.18
N SER A 35 -1.64 -17.71 -8.00
CA SER A 35 -2.22 -18.89 -7.34
C SER A 35 -3.45 -18.58 -6.46
N SER A 36 -3.88 -19.55 -5.66
CA SER A 36 -4.94 -19.40 -4.65
C SER A 36 -4.39 -19.05 -3.27
N LEU A 37 -3.08 -18.94 -3.10
CA LEU A 37 -2.46 -18.64 -1.81
C LEU A 37 -2.84 -17.23 -1.35
N THR A 38 -3.21 -17.11 -0.08
CA THR A 38 -3.53 -15.85 0.58
C THR A 38 -2.65 -15.65 1.79
N ARG A 39 -2.51 -14.39 2.21
CA ARG A 39 -1.92 -14.04 3.50
C ARG A 39 -2.70 -12.88 4.10
N GLU A 40 -3.21 -13.09 5.29
CA GLU A 40 -4.04 -12.13 6.00
C GLU A 40 -3.21 -11.29 6.94
N ASN A 41 -3.70 -10.07 7.21
CA ASN A 41 -3.14 -9.14 8.19
C ASN A 41 -1.62 -8.93 8.02
N ILE A 42 -1.17 -8.76 6.77
CA ILE A 42 0.20 -8.29 6.53
C ILE A 42 0.29 -6.83 6.97
N GLN A 43 1.44 -6.45 7.52
CA GLN A 43 1.65 -5.13 8.10
C GLN A 43 2.99 -4.59 7.64
N PHE A 44 3.01 -3.33 7.18
CA PHE A 44 4.24 -2.62 6.80
C PHE A 44 4.04 -1.11 6.87
N ARG A 45 5.14 -0.36 6.98
CA ARG A 45 5.21 1.09 6.85
C ARG A 45 5.80 1.47 5.50
N LYS A 46 5.54 2.70 5.04
CA LYS A 46 6.14 3.20 3.79
C LYS A 46 7.66 3.42 3.89
N THR A 47 8.19 3.46 5.11
CA THR A 47 9.62 3.61 5.44
C THR A 47 10.35 2.28 5.59
N ASP A 48 9.64 1.15 5.55
CA ASP A 48 10.29 -0.16 5.65
C ASP A 48 11.14 -0.42 4.39
N GLU A 49 12.39 -0.87 4.57
CA GLU A 49 13.33 -1.13 3.47
C GLU A 49 13.83 -2.57 3.50
N LEU A 50 13.20 -3.44 2.70
CA LEU A 50 13.59 -4.84 2.53
C LEU A 50 14.34 -5.01 1.21
N SER A 51 15.61 -5.44 1.25
CA SER A 51 16.39 -5.71 0.05
C SER A 51 15.76 -6.84 -0.77
N ILE A 52 15.49 -6.59 -2.05
CA ILE A 52 14.90 -7.58 -2.95
C ILE A 52 16.03 -8.47 -3.52
N PRO A 53 15.99 -9.80 -3.35
CA PRO A 53 17.02 -10.69 -3.90
C PRO A 53 17.16 -10.55 -5.42
N ASN A 54 18.42 -10.52 -5.90
CA ASN A 54 18.77 -10.30 -7.31
C ASN A 54 18.32 -8.96 -7.90
N SER A 55 18.06 -7.95 -7.06
CA SER A 55 17.70 -6.60 -7.46
C SER A 55 18.55 -5.59 -6.68
N ARG A 56 18.67 -4.38 -7.23
CA ARG A 56 19.26 -3.22 -6.52
C ARG A 56 18.22 -2.44 -5.72
N GLY A 57 16.93 -2.74 -5.89
CA GLY A 57 15.83 -2.04 -5.24
C GLY A 57 15.43 -2.66 -3.91
N THR A 58 14.67 -1.88 -3.13
CA THR A 58 14.03 -2.30 -1.88
C THR A 58 12.52 -2.42 -2.05
N ALA A 59 11.88 -3.11 -1.10
CA ALA A 59 10.43 -3.22 -0.97
C ALA A 59 9.99 -2.84 0.45
N ASN A 60 8.83 -2.22 0.61
CA ASN A 60 8.22 -2.06 1.93
C ASN A 60 7.70 -3.39 2.50
N PHE A 61 7.19 -4.26 1.62
CA PHE A 61 6.80 -5.62 1.99
C PHE A 61 7.26 -6.62 0.96
N LEU A 62 7.73 -7.78 1.42
CA LEU A 62 8.27 -8.84 0.58
C LEU A 62 7.78 -10.21 1.06
N VAL A 63 7.33 -11.04 0.14
CA VAL A 63 6.84 -12.40 0.43
C VAL A 63 7.37 -13.40 -0.59
N LYS A 64 7.81 -14.56 -0.10
CA LYS A 64 8.07 -15.74 -0.91
C LYS A 64 6.91 -16.70 -0.70
N TRP A 65 6.05 -16.85 -1.72
CA TRP A 65 4.81 -17.60 -1.60
C TRP A 65 5.02 -19.13 -1.53
N THR A 66 6.06 -19.64 -2.19
CA THR A 66 6.37 -21.07 -2.28
C THR A 66 7.88 -21.31 -2.13
N GLU A 67 8.33 -22.56 -2.23
CA GLU A 67 9.76 -22.88 -2.22
C GLU A 67 10.51 -22.36 -3.45
N TYR A 68 9.81 -22.07 -4.55
CA TYR A 68 10.40 -21.52 -5.77
C TYR A 68 11.06 -20.15 -5.47
N PRO A 69 12.29 -19.87 -5.97
CA PRO A 69 13.07 -18.68 -5.61
C PRO A 69 12.56 -17.40 -6.31
N LYS A 70 11.27 -17.10 -6.15
CA LYS A 70 10.60 -15.90 -6.64
C LYS A 70 10.01 -15.14 -5.46
N TYR A 71 10.31 -13.85 -5.40
CA TYR A 71 9.80 -12.93 -4.41
C TYR A 71 8.76 -12.01 -5.03
N SER A 72 7.70 -11.77 -4.26
CA SER A 72 6.66 -10.80 -4.54
C SER A 72 6.80 -9.61 -3.61
N THR A 73 6.44 -8.42 -4.09
CA THR A 73 6.74 -7.17 -3.39
C THR A 73 5.57 -6.19 -3.44
N ILE A 74 5.49 -5.36 -2.41
CA ILE A 74 4.62 -4.17 -2.36
C ILE A 74 5.50 -2.98 -2.00
N ASN A 75 5.35 -1.89 -2.75
CA ASN A 75 5.94 -0.60 -2.46
C ASN A 75 4.86 0.48 -2.44
N PHE A 76 4.89 1.32 -1.42
CA PHE A 76 4.16 2.58 -1.41
C PHE A 76 4.71 3.50 -2.50
N VAL A 77 3.81 4.17 -3.22
CA VAL A 77 4.17 5.12 -4.28
C VAL A 77 3.81 6.51 -3.81
N GLU A 78 4.85 7.33 -3.63
CA GLU A 78 4.68 8.74 -3.27
C GLU A 78 3.99 9.49 -4.42
N THR A 79 2.88 10.16 -4.13
CA THR A 79 2.14 10.99 -5.08
C THR A 79 1.82 12.33 -4.44
N LYS A 80 1.52 13.35 -5.24
CA LYS A 80 1.38 14.75 -4.77
C LYS A 80 0.46 14.91 -3.54
N ASN A 81 -0.62 14.14 -3.47
CA ASN A 81 -1.62 14.21 -2.40
C ASN A 81 -1.80 12.84 -1.70
N ALA A 82 -0.76 12.01 -1.65
CA ALA A 82 -0.85 10.74 -0.94
C ALA A 82 -1.15 10.98 0.55
N CYS A 83 -1.89 10.06 1.16
CA CYS A 83 -2.20 10.10 2.59
C CYS A 83 -2.97 11.34 3.06
N SER A 84 -3.77 12.02 2.22
CA SER A 84 -4.53 13.21 2.63
C SER A 84 -5.97 13.20 2.10
N TYR A 85 -6.93 13.59 2.95
CA TYR A 85 -8.35 13.72 2.63
C TYR A 85 -8.93 14.96 3.33
N GLY A 86 -9.15 16.01 2.56
CA GLY A 86 -9.57 17.33 3.05
C GLY A 86 -11.09 17.51 3.11
N GLU A 87 -11.51 18.62 3.72
CA GLU A 87 -12.92 19.03 3.78
C GLU A 87 -13.55 19.28 2.40
N ASP A 88 -12.73 19.65 1.41
CA ASP A 88 -13.14 19.97 0.03
C ASP A 88 -13.65 18.75 -0.75
N VAL A 89 -13.27 17.54 -0.32
CA VAL A 89 -13.67 16.27 -0.93
C VAL A 89 -14.57 15.44 0.00
N SER A 90 -15.12 16.06 1.04
CA SER A 90 -16.02 15.42 2.00
C SER A 90 -17.20 14.74 1.30
N ASN A 91 -17.50 13.50 1.71
CA ASN A 91 -18.54 12.65 1.12
C ASN A 91 -18.32 12.26 -0.36
N GLU A 92 -17.11 12.43 -0.89
CA GLU A 92 -16.71 11.97 -2.23
C GLU A 92 -15.65 10.85 -2.16
N TRP A 93 -15.59 10.03 -3.22
CA TRP A 93 -14.54 9.03 -3.38
C TRP A 93 -13.24 9.70 -3.83
N HIS A 94 -12.19 9.55 -3.04
CA HIS A 94 -10.89 10.12 -3.33
C HIS A 94 -9.79 9.05 -3.24
N ASP A 95 -8.76 9.20 -4.06
CA ASP A 95 -7.57 8.35 -4.03
C ASP A 95 -6.75 8.73 -2.79
N PHE A 96 -6.44 7.76 -1.94
CA PHE A 96 -5.75 8.01 -0.68
C PHE A 96 -4.30 7.54 -0.70
N ALA A 97 -4.04 6.36 -1.28
CA ALA A 97 -2.69 5.84 -1.41
C ALA A 97 -2.55 4.95 -2.65
N SER A 98 -1.35 4.93 -3.22
CA SER A 98 -1.01 4.10 -4.38
C SER A 98 0.10 3.12 -4.02
N PHE A 99 0.01 1.92 -4.57
CA PHE A 99 0.97 0.84 -4.33
C PHE A 99 1.41 0.21 -5.65
N GLU A 100 2.73 0.01 -5.77
CA GLU A 100 3.31 -0.85 -6.79
C GLU A 100 3.37 -2.28 -6.25
N CYS A 101 2.54 -3.16 -6.81
CA CYS A 101 2.44 -4.56 -6.42
C CYS A 101 3.02 -5.46 -7.53
N ARG A 102 3.95 -6.35 -7.18
CA ARG A 102 4.53 -7.33 -8.11
C ARG A 102 4.45 -8.74 -7.51
N GLY A 103 3.73 -9.65 -8.17
CA GLY A 103 3.59 -11.05 -7.74
C GLY A 103 2.45 -11.25 -6.76
#